data_AF-A0A9D6QQ76-F1
#
_entry.id   AF-A0A9D6QQ76-F1
#
_cell.length_a   1.000
_cell.length_b   1.000
_cell.length_c   1.000
_cell.angle_alpha   90.00
_cell.angle_beta   90.00
_cell.angle_gamma   90.00
#
_symmetry.space_group_name_H-M   'P 1'
#
loop_
_entity.id
_entity.type
_entity.pdbx_description
1 polymer ?
#
loop_
_entity_poly.entity_id
_entity_poly.type
_entity_poly.pdbx_seq_one_letter_code
_entity_poly.pdbx_strand_id
1 'polypeptide(L)'
;FHLMLLNGPKLEKRQLQLMRIVDIATDLFALSAAVGRARALGEGKELADLFAREAKERIGASFRAIRRNTDTPTRRLARHVLAGDAKWIEKESV
;
A
#
# COMPACT_ATOMS: atom_id res chain seq x y z
N PHE A 1 14.77 -5.25 3.57
CA PHE A 1 15.94 -5.04 4.45
C PHE A 1 16.18 -3.59 4.84
N HIS A 2 16.26 -2.63 3.90
CA HIS A 2 16.53 -1.21 4.22
C HIS A 2 15.55 -0.58 5.24
N LEU A 3 14.26 -0.92 5.17
CA LEU A 3 13.24 -0.37 6.09
C LEU A 3 13.27 -1.01 7.50
N MET A 4 13.71 -2.26 7.62
CA MET A 4 13.94 -2.94 8.90
C MET A 4 15.13 -2.32 9.63
N LEU A 5 16.20 -1.97 8.91
CA LEU A 5 17.36 -1.22 9.45
C LEU A 5 16.98 0.16 9.98
N LEU A 6 16.06 0.88 9.31
CA LEU A 6 15.63 2.22 9.71
C LEU A 6 14.62 2.25 10.87
N ASN A 7 13.81 1.19 11.07
CA ASN A 7 12.69 1.23 12.01
C ASN A 7 12.71 0.16 13.11
N GLY A 8 13.55 -0.88 12.98
CA GLY A 8 13.65 -1.97 13.96
C GLY A 8 12.30 -2.61 14.33
N PRO A 9 12.09 -3.06 15.58
CA PRO A 9 10.86 -3.72 16.02
C PRO A 9 9.59 -2.86 15.90
N LYS A 10 9.70 -1.54 15.69
CA LYS A 10 8.56 -0.64 15.47
C LYS A 10 7.98 -0.74 14.05
N LEU A 11 8.60 -1.53 13.17
CA LEU A 11 8.08 -1.80 11.83
C LEU A 11 6.74 -2.54 11.87
N GLU A 12 6.52 -3.41 12.86
CA GLU A 12 5.24 -4.08 13.11
C GLU A 12 4.12 -3.06 13.35
N LYS A 13 4.41 -1.95 14.03
CA LYS A 13 3.40 -0.90 14.20
C LYS A 13 3.06 -0.23 12.84
N ARG A 14 4.00 -0.16 11.89
CA ARG A 14 3.82 0.49 10.56
C ARG A 14 3.22 -0.50 9.54
N GLN A 15 2.20 -1.27 9.94
CA GLN A 15 1.54 -2.27 9.07
C GLN A 15 1.17 -1.71 7.69
N LEU A 16 0.72 -0.45 7.60
CA LEU A 16 0.36 0.20 6.34
C LEU A 16 1.52 0.30 5.33
N GLN A 17 2.76 0.52 5.79
CA GLN A 17 3.92 0.58 4.89
C GLN A 17 4.32 -0.81 4.41
N LEU A 18 4.20 -1.83 5.29
CA LEU A 18 4.45 -3.21 4.92
C LEU A 18 3.41 -3.70 3.90
N MET A 19 2.13 -3.40 4.13
CA MET A 19 1.05 -3.72 3.19
C MET A 19 1.30 -3.10 1.81
N ARG A 20 1.69 -1.82 1.74
CA ARG A 20 2.01 -1.17 0.45
C ARG A 20 3.15 -1.86 -0.32
N ILE A 21 4.11 -2.46 0.37
CA ILE A 21 5.20 -3.23 -0.26
C ILE A 21 4.68 -4.57 -0.77
N VAL A 22 3.84 -5.24 0.02
CA VAL A 22 3.18 -6.49 -0.37
C VAL A 22 2.29 -6.27 -1.59
N ASP A 23 1.57 -5.15 -1.66
CA ASP A 23 0.74 -4.79 -2.81
C ASP A 23 1.59 -4.66 -4.09
N ILE A 24 2.75 -3.98 -4.00
CA ILE A 24 3.69 -3.85 -5.13
C ILE A 24 4.19 -5.23 -5.57
N ALA A 25 4.57 -6.09 -4.63
CA ALA A 25 5.05 -7.44 -4.95
C ALA A 25 3.96 -8.29 -5.62
N THR A 26 2.71 -8.16 -5.14
CA THR A 26 1.54 -8.83 -5.71
C THR A 26 1.29 -8.39 -7.15
N ASP A 27 1.32 -7.09 -7.44
CA ASP A 27 1.13 -6.56 -8.79
C ASP A 27 2.23 -7.02 -9.76
N LEU A 28 3.49 -7.05 -9.30
CA LEU A 28 4.61 -7.53 -10.12
C LEU A 28 4.52 -9.04 -10.40
N PHE A 29 4.09 -9.83 -9.42
CA PHE A 29 3.89 -11.27 -9.59
C PHE A 29 2.76 -11.55 -10.58
N ALA A 30 1.61 -10.89 -10.41
CA ALA A 30 0.46 -11.05 -11.30
C ALA A 30 0.80 -10.63 -12.74
N LEU A 31 1.57 -9.55 -12.93
CA LEU A 31 2.05 -9.12 -14.24
C LEU A 31 2.93 -10.19 -14.89
N SER A 32 3.88 -10.73 -14.13
CA SER A 32 4.81 -11.76 -14.62
C SER A 32 4.06 -13.03 -15.02
N ALA A 33 3.06 -13.44 -14.22
CA ALA A 33 2.21 -14.59 -14.51
C ALA A 33 1.34 -14.36 -15.75
N ALA A 34 0.73 -13.17 -15.90
CA ALA A 34 -0.09 -12.83 -17.06
C ALA A 34 0.73 -12.85 -18.36
N VAL A 35 1.92 -12.23 -18.36
CA VAL A 35 2.83 -12.24 -19.52
C VAL A 35 3.34 -13.64 -19.81
N GLY A 36 3.71 -14.40 -18.79
CA GLY A 36 4.15 -15.79 -18.94
C GLY A 36 3.06 -16.69 -19.54
N ARG A 37 1.82 -16.53 -19.09
CA ARG A 37 0.66 -17.29 -19.60
C ARG A 37 0.33 -16.92 -21.04
N ALA A 38 0.30 -15.62 -21.37
CA ALA A 38 0.06 -15.17 -22.73
C ALA A 38 1.14 -15.68 -23.71
N ARG A 39 2.41 -15.69 -23.28
CA ARG A 39 3.50 -16.28 -24.07
C ARG A 39 3.34 -17.79 -24.25
N ALA A 40 2.98 -18.52 -23.19
CA ALA A 40 2.84 -19.97 -23.24
C ALA A 40 1.68 -20.42 -24.15
N LEU A 41 0.58 -19.65 -24.20
CA LEU A 41 -0.57 -19.96 -25.04
C LEU A 41 -0.47 -19.37 -26.46
N GLY A 42 0.40 -18.38 -26.68
CA GLY A 42 0.49 -17.65 -27.95
C GLY A 42 -0.69 -16.69 -28.20
N GLU A 43 -1.56 -16.49 -27.21
CA GLU A 43 -2.76 -15.66 -27.26
C GLU A 43 -2.87 -14.78 -26.00
N GLY A 44 -3.84 -13.86 -25.95
CA GLY A 44 -4.07 -13.04 -24.74
C GLY A 44 -3.05 -11.91 -24.53
N LYS A 45 -2.27 -11.55 -25.55
CA LYS A 45 -1.31 -10.43 -25.51
C LYS A 45 -1.97 -9.10 -25.14
N GLU A 46 -3.15 -8.82 -25.70
CA GLU A 46 -3.89 -7.58 -25.42
C GLU A 46 -4.36 -7.51 -23.96
N LEU A 47 -4.84 -8.64 -23.42
CA LEU A 47 -5.22 -8.73 -22.02
C LEU A 47 -4.02 -8.51 -21.08
N ALA A 48 -2.87 -9.14 -21.41
CA ALA A 48 -1.65 -8.95 -20.65
C ALA A 48 -1.10 -7.51 -20.73
N ASP A 49 -1.22 -6.85 -21.90
CA ASP A 49 -0.82 -5.45 -22.06
C ASP A 49 -1.72 -4.50 -21.27
N LEU A 50 -3.04 -4.72 -21.30
CA LEU A 50 -3.98 -3.95 -20.48
C LEU A 50 -3.68 -4.11 -19.00
N PHE A 51 -3.49 -5.35 -18.53
CA PHE A 51 -3.11 -5.62 -17.14
C PHE A 51 -1.79 -4.92 -16.77
N ALA A 52 -0.80 -4.93 -17.66
CA ALA A 52 0.49 -4.27 -17.42
C ALA A 52 0.36 -2.76 -17.22
N ARG A 53 -0.50 -2.10 -18.00
CA ARG A 53 -0.76 -0.66 -17.85
C ARG A 53 -1.40 -0.35 -16.50
N GLU A 54 -2.42 -1.13 -16.10
CA GLU A 54 -3.09 -0.93 -14.81
C GLU A 54 -2.17 -1.24 -13.63
N ALA A 55 -1.42 -2.34 -13.69
CA ALA A 55 -0.45 -2.71 -12.65
C ALA A 55 0.61 -1.62 -12.46
N LYS A 56 1.08 -0.99 -13.55
CA LYS A 56 2.03 0.12 -13.49
C LYS A 56 1.48 1.32 -12.73
N GLU A 57 0.21 1.67 -12.95
CA GLU A 57 -0.44 2.76 -12.22
C GLU A 57 -0.60 2.45 -10.73
N ARG A 58 -1.04 1.22 -10.38
CA ARG A 58 -1.16 0.77 -8.98
C ARG A 58 0.19 0.77 -8.26
N ILE A 59 1.22 0.20 -8.88
CA ILE A 59 2.60 0.21 -8.35
C ILE A 59 3.08 1.65 -8.13
N GLY A 60 2.86 2.54 -9.10
CA GLY A 60 3.21 3.96 -8.98
C GLY A 60 2.48 4.63 -7.81
N ALA A 61 1.20 4.34 -7.61
CA ALA A 61 0.41 4.84 -6.48
C ALA A 61 0.96 4.32 -5.14
N SER A 62 1.28 3.03 -5.04
CA SER A 62 1.87 2.41 -3.85
C SER A 62 3.23 3.00 -3.51
N PHE A 63 4.11 3.25 -4.49
CA PHE A 63 5.38 3.95 -4.27
C PHE A 63 5.18 5.39 -3.77
N ARG A 64 4.24 6.14 -4.36
CA ARG A 64 3.89 7.49 -3.88
C ARG A 64 3.37 7.44 -2.44
N ALA A 65 2.55 6.44 -2.12
CA ALA A 65 2.01 6.25 -0.79
C ALA A 65 3.12 5.87 0.22
N ILE A 66 4.08 5.03 -0.14
CA ILE A 66 5.25 4.73 0.72
C ILE A 66 6.04 6.01 1.04
N ARG A 67 6.20 6.92 0.05
CA ARG A 67 6.95 8.17 0.20
C ARG A 67 6.18 9.26 0.98
N ARG A 68 4.84 9.26 0.95
CA ARG A 68 4.01 10.20 1.73
C ARG A 68 3.93 9.75 3.19
N ASN A 69 4.74 10.39 4.05
CA ASN A 69 4.80 10.21 5.51
C ASN A 69 3.55 10.76 6.26
N THR A 70 2.37 10.72 5.65
CA THR A 70 1.12 11.17 6.29
C THR A 70 0.65 10.21 7.39
N ASP A 71 1.24 9.01 7.46
CA ASP A 71 0.99 8.03 8.53
C ASP A 71 1.32 8.60 9.92
N THR A 72 2.23 9.59 9.99
CA THR A 72 2.66 10.22 11.25
C THR A 72 1.59 11.18 11.82
N PRO A 73 1.03 12.14 11.05
CA PRO A 73 -0.14 12.92 11.43
C PRO A 73 -1.35 12.05 11.81
N THR A 74 -1.69 11.03 11.01
CA THR A 74 -2.85 10.16 11.25
C THR A 74 -2.72 9.39 12.56
N ARG A 75 -1.53 8.86 12.87
CA ARG A 75 -1.27 8.22 14.16
C ARG A 75 -1.29 9.17 15.35
N ARG A 76 -0.92 10.44 15.16
CA ARG A 76 -0.98 11.44 16.23
C ARG A 76 -2.44 11.77 16.53
N LEU A 77 -3.25 11.98 15.50
CA LEU A 77 -4.70 12.19 15.65
C LEU A 77 -5.38 10.97 16.29
N ALA A 78 -5.12 9.76 15.79
CA ALA A 78 -5.68 8.53 16.37
C ALA A 78 -5.31 8.35 17.86
N ARG A 79 -4.07 8.73 18.24
CA ARG A 79 -3.66 8.73 19.66
C ARG A 79 -4.39 9.78 20.49
N HIS A 80 -4.61 10.99 19.98
CA HIS A 80 -5.40 12.01 20.66
C HIS A 80 -6.88 11.58 20.83
N VAL A 81 -7.46 10.95 19.81
CA VAL A 81 -8.82 10.40 19.89
C VAL A 81 -8.92 9.30 20.95
N LEU A 82 -8.01 8.33 20.91
CA LEU A 82 -7.98 7.22 21.88
C LEU A 82 -7.60 7.65 23.31
N ALA A 83 -6.88 8.75 23.48
CA ALA A 83 -6.56 9.33 24.78
C ALA A 83 -7.75 10.06 25.43
N GLY A 84 -8.89 10.16 24.73
CA GLY A 84 -10.07 10.87 25.23
C GLY A 84 -10.02 12.38 25.06
N ASP A 85 -9.01 12.91 24.34
CA ASP A 85 -8.88 14.35 24.05
C ASP A 85 -9.83 14.79 22.91
N ALA A 86 -10.50 13.85 22.25
CA ALA A 86 -11.52 14.11 21.23
C ALA A 86 -12.96 14.09 21.77
N LYS A 87 -13.16 14.27 23.09
CA LYS A 87 -14.50 14.41 23.71
C LYS A 87 -15.36 15.54 23.14
N TRP A 88 -14.76 16.46 22.38
CA TRP A 88 -15.47 17.52 21.67
C TRP A 88 -16.29 16.99 20.48
N ILE A 89 -15.91 15.85 19.87
CA ILE A 89 -16.65 15.23 18.77
C ILE A 89 -17.94 14.56 19.28
N GLU A 90 -17.91 13.96 20.47
CA GLU A 90 -19.07 13.31 21.07
C GLU A 90 -20.19 14.29 21.48
N LYS A 91 -19.89 15.60 21.55
CA LYS A 91 -20.84 16.63 21.98
C LYS A 91 -21.70 17.24 20.88
N GLU A 92 -21.46 16.94 19.61
CA GLU A 92 -22.21 17.55 18.48
C GLU A 92 -23.26 16.62 17.86
N SER A 93 -23.68 15.58 18.61
CA SER A 93 -24.75 14.67 18.23
C SER A 93 -25.84 14.61 19.31
N VAL A 94 -26.37 15.77 19.69
CA VAL A 94 -27.68 15.91 20.37
C VAL A 94 -28.40 17.12 19.80
#